data_AF-A0A7G2D7H3-F1
#
_entry.id   AF-A0A7G2D7H3-F1
#
_cell.length_a   1.000
_cell.length_b   1.000
_cell.length_c   1.000
_cell.angle_alpha   90.00
_cell.angle_beta   90.00
_cell.angle_gamma   90.00
#
_symmetry.space_group_name_H-M   'P 1'
#
loop_
_entity.id
_entity.type
_entity.pdbx_description
1 polymer ?
#
loop_
_entity_poly.entity_id
_entity_poly.type
_entity_poly.pdbx_seq_one_letter_code
_entity_poly.pdbx_strand_id
1 'polypeptide(L)'
;MVWKKAIALLFGLMMVATTASFGHVSAADTSVTVILVSDNEADCTLAQYLANMTGAVVVTTPWGVYDPNVTAGVMSYGPDNVIIIGGPDAVVDRYLDDLKELNITVERWWGRNRYETNLAVIGNATAKLRIKFENHVIVVPGNDTAAIRVALRKAVKVHGVIIFANDTTNITRVMMKIEAHPKNMTLIRSHVMVRMTERLRERFENRVGANVTEVDVNITPEMAMEAINTSEERIASAEELLANVTLPPQRDRVAEKMLNLAKKELERARNAYDDGEYGRAYGQAIAAKAHAEFVIRMASNRWETEIEKNNSMRFQVYLWRIEVQISALERAGINTTELKGLVEELKTAVKNGDYDVADTLMWKIRYKLLELYTQGRWKFKGIERLPVGRGHEHP
;
A
#
# COMPACT_ATOMS: atom_id res chain seq x y z
N MET A 1 8.13 -20.62 15.57
CA MET A 1 7.43 -21.45 14.56
C MET A 1 5.92 -21.17 14.46
N VAL A 2 5.31 -20.45 15.41
CA VAL A 2 3.88 -20.07 15.35
C VAL A 2 3.66 -18.81 14.49
N TRP A 3 4.50 -17.78 14.64
CA TRP A 3 4.46 -16.55 13.84
C TRP A 3 4.56 -16.80 12.32
N LYS A 4 5.54 -17.59 11.85
CA LYS A 4 5.74 -17.87 10.40
C LYS A 4 4.50 -18.49 9.73
N LYS A 5 3.72 -19.30 10.46
CA LYS A 5 2.53 -19.95 9.92
C LYS A 5 1.29 -19.06 10.03
N ALA A 6 1.21 -18.23 11.07
CA ALA A 6 0.08 -17.32 11.26
C ALA A 6 0.08 -16.18 10.21
N ILE A 7 1.22 -15.48 10.03
CA ILE A 7 1.33 -14.39 9.05
C ILE A 7 1.24 -14.91 7.61
N ALA A 8 1.84 -16.06 7.31
CA ALA A 8 1.80 -16.61 5.95
C ALA A 8 0.41 -17.13 5.54
N LEU A 9 -0.45 -17.54 6.49
CA LEU A 9 -1.81 -18.06 6.20
C LEU A 9 -2.85 -16.95 5.99
N LEU A 10 -2.69 -15.79 6.64
CA LEU A 10 -3.60 -14.64 6.46
C LEU A 10 -3.20 -13.75 5.27
N PHE A 11 -1.89 -13.60 4.99
CA PHE A 11 -1.40 -12.67 3.96
C PHE A 11 -0.95 -13.33 2.65
N GLY A 12 -0.96 -14.67 2.59
CA GLY A 12 -0.51 -15.46 1.44
C GLY A 12 -1.36 -15.34 0.16
N LEU A 13 -2.40 -14.50 0.09
CA LEU A 13 -3.32 -14.46 -1.05
C LEU A 13 -3.66 -13.09 -1.67
N MET A 14 -3.08 -11.96 -1.22
CA MET A 14 -3.35 -10.65 -1.86
C MET A 14 -2.13 -9.97 -2.46
N MET A 15 -1.50 -10.65 -3.42
CA MET A 15 -0.68 -10.03 -4.45
C MET A 15 -1.56 -9.76 -5.67
N VAL A 16 -2.34 -8.67 -5.65
CA VAL A 16 -3.03 -8.22 -6.87
C VAL A 16 -2.07 -7.33 -7.64
N ALA A 17 -1.28 -7.93 -8.53
CA ALA A 17 -0.59 -7.18 -9.57
C ALA A 17 -1.64 -6.66 -10.57
N THR A 18 -2.09 -5.42 -10.40
CA THR A 18 -2.94 -4.77 -11.41
C THR A 18 -2.04 -4.31 -12.55
N THR A 19 -2.02 -5.07 -13.65
CA THR A 19 -1.46 -4.61 -14.91
C THR A 19 -2.56 -3.84 -15.65
N ALA A 20 -2.38 -2.53 -15.86
CA ALA A 20 -3.25 -1.81 -16.78
C ALA A 20 -3.02 -2.37 -18.18
N SER A 21 -4.05 -2.97 -18.78
CA SER A 21 -3.98 -3.56 -20.12
C SER A 21 -3.65 -2.52 -21.19
N PHE A 22 -2.46 -2.59 -21.79
CA PHE A 22 -2.19 -2.10 -23.14
C PHE A 22 -1.06 -2.91 -23.80
N GLY A 23 -1.34 -3.41 -25.02
CA GLY A 23 -0.43 -3.79 -26.11
C GLY A 23 0.78 -4.69 -25.80
N HIS A 24 0.96 -5.76 -26.59
CA HIS A 24 2.25 -6.47 -26.65
C HIS A 24 3.39 -5.47 -26.89
N VAL A 25 4.22 -5.22 -25.88
CA VAL A 25 5.46 -4.45 -26.01
C VAL A 25 6.62 -5.40 -25.80
N SER A 26 7.44 -5.49 -26.84
CA SER A 26 8.67 -6.28 -26.91
C SER A 26 9.57 -6.01 -25.71
N ALA A 27 9.98 -7.08 -25.02
CA ALA A 27 10.84 -7.08 -23.84
C ALA A 27 12.32 -6.93 -24.21
N ALA A 28 12.71 -5.78 -24.73
CA ALA A 28 14.09 -5.35 -24.77
C ALA A 28 14.13 -3.82 -24.66
N ASP A 29 14.86 -3.30 -23.67
CA ASP A 29 15.19 -1.89 -23.42
C ASP A 29 14.26 -0.94 -22.64
N THR A 30 13.11 -1.36 -22.10
CA THR A 30 12.35 -0.48 -21.18
C THR A 30 12.69 -0.74 -19.71
N SER A 31 13.07 0.33 -19.00
CA SER A 31 13.23 0.32 -17.54
C SER A 31 11.87 0.07 -16.89
N VAL A 32 11.76 -0.97 -16.05
CA VAL A 32 10.53 -1.30 -15.35
C VAL A 32 10.46 -0.45 -14.08
N THR A 33 9.44 0.42 -13.99
CA THR A 33 9.13 1.15 -12.76
C THR A 33 8.11 0.36 -11.95
N VAL A 34 8.43 0.07 -10.70
CA VAL A 34 7.51 -0.53 -9.74
C VAL A 34 7.08 0.51 -8.72
N ILE A 35 5.78 0.58 -8.44
CA ILE A 35 5.20 1.35 -7.35
C ILE A 35 4.83 0.37 -6.23
N LEU A 36 5.51 0.47 -5.09
CA LEU A 36 5.15 -0.25 -3.86
C LEU A 36 4.22 0.63 -3.03
N VAL A 37 3.05 0.12 -2.68
CA VAL A 37 2.03 0.85 -1.92
C VAL A 37 1.34 -0.09 -0.94
N SER A 38 0.76 0.45 0.12
CA SER A 38 -0.13 -0.36 0.95
C SER A 38 -1.50 -0.53 0.30
N ASP A 39 -2.28 -1.49 0.79
CA ASP A 39 -3.71 -1.65 0.53
C ASP A 39 -4.59 -0.53 1.16
N ASN A 40 -3.99 0.54 1.70
CA ASN A 40 -4.72 1.75 2.04
C ASN A 40 -5.28 2.41 0.77
N GLU A 41 -6.59 2.67 0.76
CA GLU A 41 -7.31 3.01 -0.47
C GLU A 41 -6.92 4.37 -1.04
N ALA A 42 -6.57 5.32 -0.18
CA ALA A 42 -6.16 6.66 -0.59
C ALA A 42 -4.82 6.59 -1.34
N ASP A 43 -3.82 5.97 -0.73
CA ASP A 43 -2.47 5.83 -1.32
C ASP A 43 -2.49 4.87 -2.52
N CYS A 44 -3.19 3.73 -2.41
CA CYS A 44 -3.33 2.75 -3.49
C CYS A 44 -4.02 3.33 -4.72
N THR A 45 -5.05 4.18 -4.54
CA THR A 45 -5.70 4.87 -5.67
C THR A 45 -4.73 5.78 -6.43
N LEU A 46 -3.84 6.47 -5.72
CA LEU A 46 -2.83 7.31 -6.36
C LEU A 46 -1.82 6.45 -7.13
N ALA A 47 -1.38 5.32 -6.56
CA ALA A 47 -0.52 4.35 -7.24
C ALA A 47 -1.18 3.80 -8.52
N GLN A 48 -2.45 3.38 -8.44
CA GLN A 48 -3.22 2.89 -9.57
C GLN A 48 -3.39 3.95 -10.66
N TYR A 49 -3.64 5.21 -10.26
CA TYR A 49 -3.75 6.31 -11.21
C TYR A 49 -2.42 6.52 -11.96
N LEU A 50 -1.29 6.56 -11.24
CA LEU A 50 0.03 6.69 -11.87
C LEU A 50 0.39 5.50 -12.76
N ALA A 51 0.04 4.29 -12.36
CA ALA A 51 0.22 3.09 -13.16
C ALA A 51 -0.59 3.16 -14.47
N ASN A 52 -1.82 3.68 -14.42
CA ASN A 52 -2.61 3.91 -15.63
C ASN A 52 -1.97 4.95 -16.57
N MET A 53 -1.35 5.99 -16.00
CA MET A 53 -0.69 7.05 -16.77
C MET A 53 0.67 6.64 -17.35
N THR A 54 1.39 5.71 -16.72
CA THR A 54 2.81 5.43 -17.03
C THR A 54 3.10 3.98 -17.43
N GLY A 55 2.17 3.05 -17.20
CA GLY A 55 2.41 1.62 -17.33
C GLY A 55 3.24 1.02 -16.18
N ALA A 56 3.50 1.78 -15.11
CA ALA A 56 4.19 1.26 -13.93
C ALA A 56 3.44 0.08 -13.30
N VAL A 57 4.19 -0.86 -12.75
CA VAL A 57 3.65 -2.02 -12.05
C VAL A 57 3.32 -1.63 -10.62
N VAL A 58 2.10 -1.90 -10.16
CA VAL A 58 1.74 -1.72 -8.74
C VAL A 58 1.93 -3.03 -8.00
N VAL A 59 2.69 -2.98 -6.89
CA VAL A 59 2.79 -4.06 -5.91
C VAL A 59 2.20 -3.56 -4.60
N THR A 60 1.26 -4.32 -4.04
CA THR A 60 0.57 -3.97 -2.80
C THR A 60 1.12 -4.73 -1.60
N THR A 61 1.20 -4.07 -0.44
CA THR A 61 1.45 -4.69 0.88
C THR A 61 0.25 -4.45 1.79
N PRO A 62 -0.03 -5.34 2.76
CA PRO A 62 -0.93 -5.00 3.85
C PRO A 62 -0.40 -3.79 4.63
N TRP A 63 -1.29 -2.88 5.00
CA TRP A 63 -0.94 -1.65 5.72
C TRP A 63 -0.27 -1.95 7.06
N GLY A 64 0.89 -1.34 7.26
CA GLY A 64 1.63 -1.43 8.51
C GLY A 64 2.21 -2.82 8.82
N VAL A 65 2.12 -3.79 7.91
CA VAL A 65 2.63 -5.16 8.11
C VAL A 65 3.79 -5.42 7.15
N TYR A 66 4.85 -6.02 7.67
CA TYR A 66 5.97 -6.51 6.86
C TYR A 66 5.74 -7.97 6.42
N ASP A 67 5.87 -8.22 5.12
CA ASP A 67 5.89 -9.54 4.51
C ASP A 67 7.00 -9.61 3.43
N PRO A 68 8.06 -10.42 3.61
CA PRO A 68 9.14 -10.54 2.63
C PRO A 68 8.68 -11.11 1.28
N ASN A 69 7.49 -11.72 1.20
CA ASN A 69 6.91 -12.08 -0.10
C ASN A 69 6.63 -10.84 -0.96
N VAL A 70 6.37 -9.68 -0.34
CA VAL A 70 6.22 -8.40 -1.04
C VAL A 70 7.54 -7.97 -1.67
N THR A 71 8.64 -8.01 -0.91
CA THR A 71 9.99 -7.75 -1.44
C THR A 71 10.31 -8.68 -2.61
N ALA A 72 10.05 -9.98 -2.47
CA ALA A 72 10.26 -10.95 -3.54
C ALA A 72 9.34 -10.70 -4.76
N GLY A 73 8.12 -10.23 -4.54
CA GLY A 73 7.22 -9.77 -5.59
C GLY A 73 7.81 -8.60 -6.37
N VAL A 74 8.33 -7.58 -5.69
CA VAL A 74 9.05 -6.46 -6.33
C VAL A 74 10.28 -6.95 -7.09
N MET A 75 11.12 -7.80 -6.47
CA MET A 75 12.30 -8.40 -7.10
C MET A 75 11.97 -9.09 -8.42
N SER A 76 10.83 -9.77 -8.47
CA SER A 76 10.41 -10.55 -9.63
C SER A 76 10.26 -9.69 -10.90
N TYR A 77 10.01 -8.38 -10.77
CA TYR A 77 9.88 -7.46 -11.90
C TYR A 77 11.24 -6.95 -12.41
N GLY A 78 12.33 -7.27 -11.71
CA GLY A 78 13.67 -6.76 -12.01
C GLY A 78 13.75 -5.24 -12.16
N PRO A 79 13.11 -4.42 -11.28
CA PRO A 79 13.06 -2.98 -11.47
C PRO A 79 14.42 -2.33 -11.24
N ASP A 80 14.65 -1.21 -11.93
CA ASP A 80 15.79 -0.33 -11.65
C ASP A 80 15.44 0.67 -10.53
N ASN A 81 14.19 1.10 -10.53
CA ASN A 81 13.64 2.09 -9.60
C ASN A 81 12.33 1.58 -8.98
N VAL A 82 12.17 1.81 -7.68
CA VAL A 82 10.93 1.59 -6.96
C VAL A 82 10.46 2.91 -6.36
N ILE A 83 9.19 3.24 -6.58
CA ILE A 83 8.52 4.35 -5.90
C ILE A 83 7.68 3.76 -4.78
N ILE A 84 7.94 4.14 -3.54
CA ILE A 84 7.06 3.82 -2.42
C ILE A 84 6.04 4.96 -2.27
N ILE A 85 4.74 4.64 -2.29
CA ILE A 85 3.69 5.60 -1.96
C ILE A 85 3.13 5.29 -0.57
N GLY A 86 3.13 6.31 0.29
CA GLY A 86 2.66 6.19 1.67
C GLY A 86 3.79 6.27 2.70
N GLY A 87 3.42 6.70 3.92
CA GLY A 87 4.34 6.87 5.03
C GLY A 87 4.79 5.53 5.66
N PRO A 88 5.70 5.56 6.65
CA PRO A 88 6.23 4.37 7.31
C PRO A 88 5.17 3.58 8.10
N ASP A 89 4.11 4.25 8.58
CA ASP A 89 2.95 3.59 9.21
C ASP A 89 2.18 2.70 8.22
N ALA A 90 2.21 3.04 6.92
CA ALA A 90 1.45 2.36 5.87
C ALA A 90 2.30 1.33 5.12
N VAL A 91 3.50 1.73 4.70
CA VAL A 91 4.51 0.85 4.10
C VAL A 91 5.75 0.91 4.96
N VAL A 92 5.95 -0.09 5.80
CA VAL A 92 7.02 -0.14 6.81
C VAL A 92 8.42 0.01 6.19
N ASP A 93 9.34 0.64 6.93
CA ASP A 93 10.67 0.98 6.41
C ASP A 93 11.55 -0.24 6.09
N ARG A 94 11.23 -1.40 6.65
CA ARG A 94 11.93 -2.65 6.33
C ARG A 94 11.90 -2.99 4.83
N TYR A 95 10.84 -2.62 4.10
CA TYR A 95 10.82 -2.75 2.64
C TYR A 95 11.85 -1.85 1.94
N LEU A 96 12.05 -0.64 2.45
CA LEU A 96 13.07 0.28 1.92
C LEU A 96 14.47 -0.31 2.10
N ASP A 97 14.75 -0.88 3.27
CA ASP A 97 16.04 -1.48 3.60
C ASP A 97 16.31 -2.71 2.72
N ASP A 98 15.33 -3.61 2.60
CA ASP A 98 15.41 -4.79 1.75
C ASP A 98 15.75 -4.46 0.30
N LEU A 99 15.07 -3.46 -0.28
CA LEU A 99 15.26 -3.06 -1.67
C LEU A 99 16.61 -2.36 -1.88
N LYS A 100 17.06 -1.55 -0.92
CA LYS A 100 18.39 -0.92 -0.96
C LYS A 100 19.51 -1.95 -0.86
N GLU A 101 19.36 -3.00 -0.06
CA GLU A 101 20.34 -4.10 0.01
C GLU A 101 20.51 -4.83 -1.33
N LEU A 102 19.52 -4.77 -2.21
CA LEU A 102 19.56 -5.31 -3.58
C LEU A 102 20.06 -4.29 -4.62
N ASN A 103 20.57 -3.14 -4.18
CA ASN A 103 21.01 -2.03 -5.02
C ASN A 103 19.90 -1.55 -5.98
N ILE A 104 18.65 -1.56 -5.50
CA ILE A 104 17.50 -0.95 -6.20
C ILE A 104 17.37 0.49 -5.70
N THR A 105 17.22 1.44 -6.62
CA THR A 105 16.98 2.84 -6.24
C THR A 105 15.55 2.97 -5.75
N VAL A 106 15.36 3.49 -4.53
CA VAL A 106 14.02 3.64 -3.94
C VAL A 106 13.80 5.09 -3.55
N GLU A 107 12.65 5.62 -3.95
CA GLU A 107 12.17 6.92 -3.52
C GLU A 107 10.79 6.78 -2.86
N ARG A 108 10.57 7.45 -1.73
CA ARG A 108 9.28 7.44 -1.02
C ARG A 108 8.54 8.75 -1.22
N TRP A 109 7.33 8.69 -1.77
CA TRP A 109 6.43 9.82 -1.96
C TRP A 109 5.30 9.75 -0.92
N TRP A 110 5.38 10.63 0.08
CA TRP A 110 4.50 10.55 1.25
C TRP A 110 4.38 11.91 1.97
N GLY A 111 3.38 12.00 2.84
CA GLY A 111 3.23 13.07 3.82
C GLY A 111 2.66 12.56 5.14
N ARG A 112 2.43 13.44 6.12
CA ARG A 112 1.98 13.05 7.47
C ARG A 112 0.57 12.47 7.51
N ASN A 113 -0.18 12.69 6.45
CA ASN A 113 -1.56 12.23 6.27
C ASN A 113 -1.83 12.09 4.77
N ARG A 114 -2.95 11.45 4.43
CA ARG A 114 -3.39 11.20 3.05
C ARG A 114 -3.47 12.46 2.17
N TYR A 115 -3.77 13.62 2.74
CA TYR A 115 -3.85 14.88 1.99
C TYR A 115 -2.45 15.36 1.59
N GLU A 116 -1.49 15.30 2.51
CA GLU A 116 -0.09 15.62 2.22
C GLU A 116 0.54 14.59 1.27
N THR A 117 0.25 13.28 1.44
CA THR A 117 0.69 12.25 0.49
C THR A 117 0.14 12.51 -0.91
N ASN A 118 -1.14 12.88 -1.05
CA ASN A 118 -1.73 13.25 -2.34
C ASN A 118 -0.96 14.39 -3.02
N LEU A 119 -0.61 15.45 -2.29
CA LEU A 119 0.17 16.56 -2.85
C LEU A 119 1.60 16.16 -3.21
N ALA A 120 2.27 15.36 -2.36
CA ALA A 120 3.60 14.86 -2.63
C ALA A 120 3.64 14.00 -3.90
N VAL A 121 2.65 13.11 -4.05
CA VAL A 121 2.53 12.25 -5.23
C VAL A 121 2.27 13.06 -6.49
N ILE A 122 1.31 14.01 -6.49
CA ILE A 122 1.03 14.87 -7.65
C ILE A 122 2.27 15.68 -8.02
N GLY A 123 2.90 16.33 -7.05
CA GLY A 123 4.08 17.17 -7.28
C GLY A 123 5.25 16.38 -7.86
N ASN A 124 5.54 15.20 -7.29
CA ASN A 124 6.60 14.34 -7.78
C ASN A 124 6.27 13.70 -9.13
N ALA A 125 5.01 13.34 -9.39
CA ALA A 125 4.56 12.86 -10.69
C ALA A 125 4.83 13.89 -11.80
N THR A 126 4.51 15.16 -11.56
CA THR A 126 4.80 16.24 -12.52
C THR A 126 6.31 16.48 -12.64
N ALA A 127 7.03 16.57 -11.53
CA ALA A 127 8.44 16.98 -11.53
C ALA A 127 9.40 15.88 -12.02
N LYS A 128 9.14 14.61 -11.66
CA LYS A 128 10.07 13.48 -11.88
C LYS A 128 9.63 12.58 -13.02
N LEU A 129 8.33 12.29 -13.12
CA LEU A 129 7.78 11.47 -14.22
C LEU A 129 7.33 12.31 -15.42
N ARG A 130 7.39 13.65 -15.30
CA ARG A 130 6.98 14.60 -16.36
C ARG A 130 5.53 14.39 -16.81
N ILE A 131 4.68 13.88 -15.92
CA ILE A 131 3.26 13.71 -16.19
C ILE A 131 2.62 15.08 -16.35
N LYS A 132 1.88 15.26 -17.44
CA LYS A 132 1.07 16.45 -17.68
C LYS A 132 -0.39 16.09 -17.48
N PHE A 133 -1.01 16.71 -16.50
CA PHE A 133 -2.44 16.58 -16.27
C PHE A 133 -3.18 17.53 -17.20
N GLU A 134 -4.35 17.09 -17.67
CA GLU A 134 -5.29 17.97 -18.36
C GLU A 134 -5.85 19.03 -17.41
N ASN A 135 -6.45 20.08 -17.97
CA ASN A 135 -7.04 21.20 -17.20
C ASN A 135 -8.36 20.82 -16.48
N HIS A 136 -8.37 19.67 -15.82
CA HIS A 136 -9.49 19.10 -15.08
C HIS A 136 -9.03 18.72 -13.67
N VAL A 137 -9.67 19.29 -12.66
CA VAL A 137 -9.43 18.96 -11.24
C VAL A 137 -10.62 18.19 -10.69
N ILE A 138 -10.36 17.03 -10.08
CA ILE A 138 -11.35 16.23 -9.37
C ILE A 138 -11.08 16.37 -7.88
N VAL A 139 -12.00 17.01 -7.15
CA VAL A 139 -11.92 17.18 -5.69
C VAL A 139 -12.76 16.09 -5.03
N VAL A 140 -12.16 15.35 -4.09
CA VAL A 140 -12.80 14.19 -3.45
C VAL A 140 -12.52 14.14 -1.95
N PRO A 141 -13.49 13.70 -1.12
CA PRO A 141 -13.24 13.43 0.29
C PRO A 141 -12.18 12.36 0.45
N GLY A 142 -11.03 12.74 1.03
CA GLY A 142 -9.88 11.85 1.17
C GLY A 142 -10.15 10.69 2.13
N ASN A 143 -11.18 10.76 2.97
CA ASN A 143 -11.53 9.74 3.96
C ASN A 143 -12.68 8.81 3.52
N ASP A 144 -13.14 8.90 2.28
CA ASP A 144 -14.25 8.10 1.78
C ASP A 144 -13.81 7.23 0.59
N THR A 145 -13.59 5.94 0.86
CA THR A 145 -13.12 4.95 -0.12
C THR A 145 -14.00 4.89 -1.38
N ALA A 146 -15.32 4.90 -1.20
CA ALA A 146 -16.30 4.92 -2.27
C ALA A 146 -16.11 6.14 -3.18
N ALA A 147 -15.99 7.33 -2.57
CA ALA A 147 -15.78 8.58 -3.29
C ALA A 147 -14.44 8.59 -4.04
N ILE A 148 -13.37 8.08 -3.41
CA ILE A 148 -12.04 7.97 -4.01
C ILE A 148 -12.07 7.09 -5.26
N ARG A 149 -12.77 5.94 -5.25
CA ARG A 149 -12.92 5.09 -6.44
C ARG A 149 -13.67 5.79 -7.58
N VAL A 150 -14.72 6.53 -7.24
CA VAL A 150 -15.49 7.33 -8.20
C VAL A 150 -14.59 8.42 -8.81
N ALA A 151 -13.71 9.03 -8.01
CA ALA A 151 -12.73 10.01 -8.47
C ALA A 151 -11.69 9.37 -9.39
N LEU A 152 -11.13 8.21 -9.05
CA LEU A 152 -10.15 7.49 -9.88
C LEU A 152 -10.70 7.23 -11.29
N ARG A 153 -11.88 6.63 -11.40
CA ARG A 153 -12.51 6.33 -12.69
C ARG A 153 -12.72 7.58 -13.55
N LYS A 154 -12.91 8.74 -12.93
CA LYS A 154 -13.11 10.02 -13.62
C LYS A 154 -11.78 10.61 -14.04
N ALA A 155 -10.81 10.65 -13.13
CA ALA A 155 -9.46 11.14 -13.39
C ALA A 155 -8.76 10.37 -14.52
N VAL A 156 -8.93 9.06 -14.59
CA VAL A 156 -8.44 8.23 -15.71
C VAL A 156 -9.07 8.65 -17.04
N LYS A 157 -10.40 8.85 -17.08
CA LYS A 157 -11.10 9.20 -18.33
C LYS A 157 -10.70 10.58 -18.86
N VAL A 158 -10.49 11.55 -17.97
CA VAL A 158 -10.23 12.94 -18.35
C VAL A 158 -8.76 13.32 -18.22
N HIS A 159 -7.89 12.39 -17.82
CA HIS A 159 -6.48 12.62 -17.48
C HIS A 159 -6.28 13.80 -16.49
N GLY A 160 -7.20 13.94 -15.53
CA GLY A 160 -7.28 15.08 -14.60
C GLY A 160 -6.64 14.83 -13.24
N VAL A 161 -6.34 15.89 -12.51
CA VAL A 161 -5.70 15.83 -11.17
C VAL A 161 -6.72 15.41 -10.11
N ILE A 162 -6.41 14.38 -9.31
CA ILE A 162 -7.19 14.03 -8.11
C ILE A 162 -6.67 14.80 -6.91
N ILE A 163 -7.51 15.63 -6.29
CA ILE A 163 -7.19 16.35 -5.04
C ILE A 163 -8.00 15.78 -3.88
N PHE A 164 -7.31 15.22 -2.89
CA PHE A 164 -7.94 14.79 -1.64
C PHE A 164 -8.22 15.98 -0.74
N ALA A 165 -9.42 15.99 -0.16
CA ALA A 165 -9.91 17.10 0.62
C ALA A 165 -10.70 16.69 1.86
N ASN A 166 -10.78 17.61 2.80
CA ASN A 166 -11.62 17.54 4.00
C ASN A 166 -12.12 18.95 4.37
N ASP A 167 -12.91 19.04 5.45
CA ASP A 167 -13.54 20.29 5.88
C ASP A 167 -12.58 21.45 6.17
N THR A 168 -11.30 21.16 6.41
CA THR A 168 -10.26 22.17 6.70
C THR A 168 -9.35 22.45 5.50
N THR A 169 -9.51 21.73 4.39
CA THR A 169 -8.66 21.87 3.20
C THR A 169 -8.99 23.15 2.44
N ASN A 170 -7.98 24.00 2.20
CA ASN A 170 -8.09 25.14 1.31
C ASN A 170 -7.69 24.74 -0.12
N ILE A 171 -8.69 24.39 -0.93
CA ILE A 171 -8.49 23.91 -2.31
C ILE A 171 -7.80 24.93 -3.19
N THR A 172 -8.12 26.23 -3.08
CA THR A 172 -7.43 27.27 -3.85
C THR A 172 -5.93 27.29 -3.54
N ARG A 173 -5.55 27.18 -2.26
CA ARG A 173 -4.14 27.09 -1.87
C ARG A 173 -3.47 25.83 -2.38
N VAL A 174 -4.18 24.70 -2.38
CA VAL A 174 -3.68 23.46 -2.95
C VAL A 174 -3.41 23.62 -4.43
N MET A 175 -4.38 24.12 -5.22
CA MET A 175 -4.23 24.32 -6.65
C MET A 175 -3.06 25.26 -6.99
N MET A 176 -2.89 26.36 -6.24
CA MET A 176 -1.73 27.24 -6.41
C MET A 176 -0.39 26.51 -6.17
N LYS A 177 -0.30 25.66 -5.16
CA LYS A 177 0.94 24.91 -4.85
C LYS A 177 1.34 23.92 -5.95
N ILE A 178 0.35 23.34 -6.63
CA ILE A 178 0.57 22.41 -7.74
C ILE A 178 0.45 23.09 -9.11
N GLU A 179 0.39 24.43 -9.13
CA GLU A 179 0.25 25.26 -10.33
C GLU A 179 -0.92 24.85 -11.25
N ALA A 180 -1.99 24.30 -10.67
CA ALA A 180 -3.17 23.85 -11.40
C ALA A 180 -4.12 25.03 -11.69
N HIS A 181 -4.45 25.19 -12.97
CA HIS A 181 -5.37 26.21 -13.48
C HIS A 181 -6.52 25.53 -14.24
N PRO A 182 -7.46 24.86 -13.52
CA PRO A 182 -8.47 24.04 -14.18
C PRO A 182 -9.46 24.87 -14.99
N LYS A 183 -9.81 24.38 -16.18
CA LYS A 183 -10.99 24.81 -16.94
C LYS A 183 -12.25 24.07 -16.46
N ASN A 184 -12.09 22.84 -15.98
CA ASN A 184 -13.15 22.01 -15.45
C ASN A 184 -12.83 21.56 -14.03
N MET A 185 -13.83 21.58 -13.17
CA MET A 185 -13.75 21.04 -11.82
C MET A 185 -14.89 20.05 -11.60
N THR A 186 -14.58 18.89 -11.03
CA THR A 186 -15.58 17.91 -10.60
C THR A 186 -15.47 17.71 -9.10
N LEU A 187 -16.57 17.96 -8.39
CA LEU A 187 -16.68 17.75 -6.96
C LEU A 187 -17.39 16.41 -6.72
N ILE A 188 -16.71 15.48 -6.07
CA ILE A 188 -17.32 14.21 -5.66
C ILE A 188 -18.05 14.44 -4.35
N ARG A 189 -19.38 14.39 -4.39
CA ARG A 189 -20.23 14.58 -3.22
C ARG A 189 -20.51 13.23 -2.57
N SER A 190 -19.98 13.05 -1.37
CA SER A 190 -20.37 11.96 -0.48
C SER A 190 -20.98 12.51 0.80
N HIS A 191 -21.60 11.63 1.59
CA HIS A 191 -22.19 11.95 2.89
C HIS A 191 -21.23 12.68 3.86
N VAL A 192 -19.92 12.50 3.70
CA VAL A 192 -18.88 13.12 4.54
C VAL A 192 -18.54 14.55 4.10
N MET A 193 -18.78 14.91 2.84
CA MET A 193 -18.31 16.17 2.25
C MET A 193 -19.42 17.15 1.85
N VAL A 194 -20.68 16.92 2.22
CA VAL A 194 -21.82 17.77 1.81
C VAL A 194 -21.56 19.26 2.12
N ARG A 195 -21.25 19.60 3.38
CA ARG A 195 -20.99 20.99 3.82
C ARG A 195 -19.78 21.62 3.15
N MET A 196 -18.74 20.84 2.89
CA MET A 196 -17.57 21.33 2.18
C MET A 196 -17.90 21.61 0.71
N THR A 197 -18.61 20.68 0.07
CA THR A 197 -18.98 20.76 -1.35
C THR A 197 -19.85 21.99 -1.61
N GLU A 198 -20.82 22.27 -0.75
CA GLU A 198 -21.64 23.50 -0.79
C GLU A 198 -20.77 24.77 -0.71
N ARG A 199 -19.86 24.84 0.29
CA ARG A 199 -18.94 25.98 0.44
C ARG A 199 -18.00 26.15 -0.76
N LEU A 200 -17.55 25.05 -1.36
CA LEU A 200 -16.70 25.09 -2.55
C LEU A 200 -17.52 25.58 -3.74
N ARG A 201 -18.71 25.04 -3.96
CA ARG A 201 -19.62 25.43 -5.04
C ARG A 201 -19.84 26.94 -5.02
N GLU A 202 -20.26 27.50 -3.88
CA GLU A 202 -20.47 28.95 -3.72
C GLU A 202 -19.22 29.79 -4.01
N ARG A 203 -18.04 29.30 -3.60
CA ARG A 203 -16.78 30.01 -3.83
C ARG A 203 -16.34 29.97 -5.28
N PHE A 204 -16.53 28.84 -5.96
CA PHE A 204 -16.03 28.63 -7.32
C PHE A 204 -16.99 29.18 -8.37
N GLU A 205 -18.32 29.04 -8.19
CA GLU A 205 -19.34 29.65 -9.07
C GLU A 205 -19.16 31.18 -9.19
N ASN A 206 -18.68 31.83 -8.13
CA ASN A 206 -18.57 33.30 -8.08
C ASN A 206 -17.15 33.85 -8.34
N ARG A 207 -16.10 33.02 -8.39
CA ARG A 207 -14.70 33.53 -8.37
C ARG A 207 -13.73 32.86 -9.33
N VAL A 208 -14.06 31.71 -9.92
CA VAL A 208 -13.13 30.96 -10.78
C VAL A 208 -13.84 30.67 -12.09
N GLY A 209 -13.22 31.04 -13.21
CA GLY A 209 -13.75 30.77 -14.56
C GLY A 209 -13.70 29.30 -14.96
N ALA A 210 -13.86 28.37 -14.01
CA ALA A 210 -13.89 26.93 -14.23
C ALA A 210 -15.34 26.44 -14.23
N ASN A 211 -15.67 25.52 -15.14
CA ASN A 211 -16.95 24.84 -15.13
C ASN A 211 -16.99 23.81 -13.99
N VAL A 212 -17.88 24.01 -13.00
CA VAL A 212 -17.99 23.15 -11.82
C VAL A 212 -19.13 22.15 -12.03
N THR A 213 -18.81 20.87 -11.88
CA THR A 213 -19.76 19.75 -11.94
C THR A 213 -19.73 18.96 -10.64
N GLU A 214 -20.85 18.35 -10.27
CA GLU A 214 -20.97 17.54 -9.06
C GLU A 214 -21.34 16.11 -9.42
N VAL A 215 -20.78 15.15 -8.69
CA VAL A 215 -21.07 13.73 -8.85
C VAL A 215 -21.38 13.15 -7.48
N ASP A 216 -22.63 12.73 -7.28
CA ASP A 216 -23.05 12.08 -6.05
C ASP A 216 -22.56 10.63 -5.98
N VAL A 217 -22.19 10.20 -4.77
CA VAL A 217 -21.74 8.84 -4.48
C VAL A 217 -22.85 8.11 -3.74
N ASN A 218 -23.48 7.15 -4.42
CA ASN A 218 -24.45 6.25 -3.81
C ASN A 218 -23.73 5.00 -3.30
N ILE A 219 -23.94 4.67 -2.02
CA ILE A 219 -23.41 3.45 -1.42
C ILE A 219 -24.31 2.28 -1.83
N THR A 220 -23.75 1.34 -2.58
CA THR A 220 -24.44 0.10 -2.97
C THR A 220 -24.25 -0.99 -1.90
N PRO A 221 -25.08 -2.06 -1.91
CA PRO A 221 -24.86 -3.22 -1.05
C PRO A 221 -23.45 -3.79 -1.21
N GLU A 222 -22.97 -3.95 -2.44
CA GLU A 222 -21.65 -4.53 -2.72
C GLU A 222 -20.53 -3.70 -2.09
N MET A 223 -20.64 -2.37 -2.15
CA MET A 223 -19.66 -1.46 -1.56
C MET A 223 -19.68 -1.51 -0.02
N ALA A 224 -20.86 -1.66 0.59
CA ALA A 224 -20.97 -1.83 2.03
C ALA A 224 -20.38 -3.17 2.49
N MET A 225 -20.68 -4.25 1.77
CA MET A 225 -20.14 -5.58 2.05
C MET A 225 -18.61 -5.63 1.88
N GLU A 226 -18.07 -5.00 0.84
CA GLU A 226 -16.62 -4.88 0.65
C GLU A 226 -15.96 -4.15 1.82
N ALA A 227 -16.54 -3.03 2.28
CA ALA A 227 -16.02 -2.31 3.45
C ALA A 227 -16.07 -3.17 4.73
N ILE A 228 -17.14 -3.96 4.93
CA ILE A 228 -17.27 -4.91 6.04
C ILE A 228 -16.13 -5.94 5.97
N ASN A 229 -15.95 -6.60 4.83
CA ASN A 229 -14.91 -7.63 4.66
C ASN A 229 -13.51 -7.05 4.89
N THR A 230 -13.19 -5.90 4.29
CA THR A 230 -11.91 -5.23 4.53
C THR A 230 -11.70 -4.86 5.99
N SER A 231 -12.76 -4.41 6.69
CA SER A 231 -12.64 -4.09 8.12
C SER A 231 -12.45 -5.33 9.00
N GLU A 232 -13.05 -6.47 8.63
CA GLU A 232 -12.86 -7.77 9.29
C GLU A 232 -11.43 -8.27 9.12
N GLU A 233 -10.89 -8.27 7.89
CA GLU A 233 -9.49 -8.62 7.61
C GLU A 233 -8.53 -7.74 8.43
N ARG A 234 -8.85 -6.46 8.58
CA ARG A 234 -8.04 -5.52 9.36
C ARG A 234 -8.09 -5.78 10.85
N ILE A 235 -9.25 -6.13 11.39
CA ILE A 235 -9.39 -6.54 12.78
C ILE A 235 -8.60 -7.83 13.03
N ALA A 236 -8.71 -8.84 12.15
CA ALA A 236 -7.95 -10.08 12.28
C ALA A 236 -6.43 -9.82 12.28
N SER A 237 -5.96 -8.95 11.37
CA SER A 237 -4.56 -8.51 11.33
C SER A 237 -4.12 -7.82 12.63
N ALA A 238 -4.98 -6.95 13.19
CA ALA A 238 -4.72 -6.26 14.45
C ALA A 238 -4.62 -7.23 15.63
N GLU A 239 -5.53 -8.22 15.71
CA GLU A 239 -5.51 -9.26 16.74
C GLU A 239 -4.23 -10.09 16.68
N GLU A 240 -3.87 -10.54 15.48
CA GLU A 240 -2.70 -11.38 15.27
C GLU A 240 -1.42 -10.65 15.67
N LEU A 241 -1.24 -9.41 15.22
CA LEU A 241 -0.05 -8.62 15.55
C LEU A 241 0.02 -8.33 17.05
N LEU A 242 -1.12 -7.98 17.67
CA LEU A 242 -1.17 -7.68 19.10
C LEU A 242 -0.85 -8.91 19.95
N ALA A 243 -1.28 -10.11 19.54
CA ALA A 243 -0.98 -11.36 20.24
C ALA A 243 0.52 -11.74 20.21
N ASN A 244 1.29 -11.17 19.28
CA ASN A 244 2.70 -11.49 19.08
C ASN A 244 3.67 -10.43 19.62
N VAL A 245 3.18 -9.39 20.28
CA VAL A 245 4.01 -8.31 20.85
C VAL A 245 3.64 -8.05 22.31
N THR A 246 4.60 -7.56 23.10
CA THR A 246 4.32 -7.13 24.48
C THR A 246 4.33 -5.61 24.55
N LEU A 247 3.16 -4.99 24.68
CA LEU A 247 3.05 -3.54 24.83
C LEU A 247 3.25 -3.08 26.29
N PRO A 248 3.76 -1.85 26.52
CA PRO A 248 3.72 -1.24 27.85
C PRO A 248 2.28 -1.15 28.37
N PRO A 249 2.02 -1.32 29.69
CA PRO A 249 0.66 -1.46 30.24
C PRO A 249 -0.33 -0.36 29.84
N GLN A 250 0.13 0.89 29.70
CA GLN A 250 -0.74 2.00 29.26
C GLN A 250 -1.14 1.88 27.78
N ARG A 251 -0.21 1.48 26.92
CA ARG A 251 -0.47 1.30 25.49
C ARG A 251 -1.29 0.04 25.23
N ASP A 252 -1.06 -1.00 26.00
CA ASP A 252 -1.79 -2.26 25.94
C ASP A 252 -3.30 -2.05 26.18
N ARG A 253 -3.65 -1.36 27.27
CA ARG A 253 -5.05 -0.97 27.55
C ARG A 253 -5.69 -0.14 26.43
N VAL A 254 -4.93 0.74 25.79
CA VAL A 254 -5.42 1.55 24.66
C VAL A 254 -5.63 0.66 23.43
N ALA A 255 -4.71 -0.28 23.15
CA ALA A 255 -4.83 -1.24 22.06
C ALA A 255 -6.07 -2.13 22.24
N GLU A 256 -6.25 -2.72 23.41
CA GLU A 256 -7.44 -3.52 23.73
C GLU A 256 -8.73 -2.73 23.58
N LYS A 257 -8.76 -1.48 24.09
CA LYS A 257 -9.93 -0.61 23.97
C LYS A 257 -10.27 -0.33 22.51
N MET A 258 -9.27 0.01 21.69
CA MET A 258 -9.49 0.30 20.27
C MET A 258 -9.89 -0.95 19.48
N LEU A 259 -9.31 -2.10 19.79
CA LEU A 259 -9.69 -3.37 19.18
C LEU A 259 -11.14 -3.76 19.50
N ASN A 260 -11.57 -3.56 20.75
CA ASN A 260 -12.95 -3.80 21.16
C ASN A 260 -13.92 -2.82 20.49
N LEU A 261 -13.54 -1.56 20.31
CA LEU A 261 -14.33 -0.60 19.54
C LEU A 261 -14.48 -1.03 18.08
N ALA A 262 -13.38 -1.46 17.45
CA ALA A 262 -13.39 -1.95 16.07
C ALA A 262 -14.37 -3.12 15.88
N LYS A 263 -14.31 -4.13 16.76
CA LYS A 263 -15.23 -5.28 16.74
C LYS A 263 -16.69 -4.87 16.90
N LYS A 264 -16.97 -3.96 17.81
CA LYS A 264 -18.34 -3.45 18.05
C LYS A 264 -18.88 -2.69 16.84
N GLU A 265 -18.03 -1.92 16.17
CA GLU A 265 -18.40 -1.20 14.94
C GLU A 265 -18.62 -2.17 13.78
N LEU A 266 -17.80 -3.22 13.65
CA LEU A 266 -18.01 -4.29 12.66
C LEU A 266 -19.35 -5.00 12.88
N GLU A 267 -19.70 -5.33 14.12
CA GLU A 267 -21.00 -5.94 14.46
C GLU A 267 -22.17 -5.00 14.09
N ARG A 268 -22.05 -3.71 14.43
CA ARG A 268 -23.04 -2.70 14.01
C ARG A 268 -23.14 -2.56 12.50
N ALA A 269 -22.02 -2.69 11.79
CA ALA A 269 -21.99 -2.64 10.34
C ALA A 269 -22.78 -3.81 9.73
N ARG A 270 -22.57 -5.03 10.25
CA ARG A 270 -23.30 -6.25 9.83
C ARG A 270 -24.80 -6.13 10.09
N ASN A 271 -25.20 -5.73 11.30
CA ASN A 271 -26.62 -5.55 11.62
C ASN A 271 -27.28 -4.50 10.70
N ALA A 272 -26.62 -3.35 10.49
CA ALA A 272 -27.12 -2.33 9.57
C ALA A 272 -27.20 -2.82 8.11
N TYR A 273 -26.30 -3.72 7.69
CA TYR A 273 -26.33 -4.33 6.37
C TYR A 273 -27.56 -5.23 6.21
N ASP A 274 -27.82 -6.08 7.22
CA ASP A 274 -28.97 -7.00 7.24
C ASP A 274 -30.30 -6.24 7.28
N ASP A 275 -30.34 -5.06 7.92
CA ASP A 275 -31.47 -4.14 7.94
C ASP A 275 -31.67 -3.35 6.62
N GLY A 276 -30.76 -3.50 5.64
CA GLY A 276 -30.79 -2.77 4.37
C GLY A 276 -30.30 -1.32 4.46
N GLU A 277 -29.74 -0.90 5.61
CA GLU A 277 -29.17 0.42 5.84
C GLU A 277 -27.72 0.52 5.34
N TYR A 278 -27.48 0.28 4.05
CA TYR A 278 -26.14 0.12 3.47
C TYR A 278 -25.19 1.32 3.70
N GLY A 279 -25.72 2.55 3.67
CA GLY A 279 -24.92 3.74 3.98
C GLY A 279 -24.40 3.75 5.42
N ARG A 280 -25.21 3.29 6.38
CA ARG A 280 -24.82 3.17 7.79
C ARG A 280 -23.87 2.00 7.99
N ALA A 281 -24.14 0.87 7.34
CA ALA A 281 -23.25 -0.30 7.35
C ALA A 281 -21.83 0.08 6.89
N TYR A 282 -21.75 0.75 5.73
CA TYR A 282 -20.49 1.26 5.19
C TYR A 282 -19.79 2.22 6.17
N GLY A 283 -20.49 3.22 6.72
CA GLY A 283 -19.91 4.17 7.67
C GLY A 283 -19.35 3.49 8.94
N GLN A 284 -20.06 2.50 9.50
CA GLN A 284 -19.58 1.72 10.65
C GLN A 284 -18.37 0.86 10.29
N ALA A 285 -18.35 0.23 9.11
CA ALA A 285 -17.21 -0.57 8.66
C ALA A 285 -15.93 0.27 8.46
N ILE A 286 -16.06 1.49 7.91
CA ILE A 286 -14.93 2.42 7.77
C ILE A 286 -14.37 2.83 9.15
N ALA A 287 -15.24 3.06 10.15
CA ALA A 287 -14.81 3.35 11.52
C ALA A 287 -14.10 2.14 12.15
N ALA A 288 -14.65 0.93 11.98
CA ALA A 288 -14.07 -0.31 12.48
C ALA A 288 -12.65 -0.52 11.94
N LYS A 289 -12.48 -0.33 10.62
CA LYS A 289 -11.19 -0.37 9.95
C LYS A 289 -10.21 0.64 10.55
N ALA A 290 -10.61 1.89 10.76
CA ALA A 290 -9.73 2.93 11.28
C ALA A 290 -9.23 2.61 12.70
N HIS A 291 -10.09 2.06 13.56
CA HIS A 291 -9.69 1.61 14.90
C HIS A 291 -8.74 0.40 14.85
N ALA A 292 -8.97 -0.55 13.94
CA ALA A 292 -8.07 -1.68 13.72
C ALA A 292 -6.68 -1.24 13.23
N GLU A 293 -6.62 -0.32 12.25
CA GLU A 293 -5.35 0.25 11.77
C GLU A 293 -4.60 1.00 12.88
N PHE A 294 -5.30 1.67 13.79
CA PHE A 294 -4.65 2.26 14.96
C PHE A 294 -3.93 1.21 15.84
N VAL A 295 -4.55 0.04 16.04
CA VAL A 295 -3.96 -1.08 16.79
C VAL A 295 -2.79 -1.70 16.04
N ILE A 296 -2.93 -1.96 14.74
CA ILE A 296 -1.85 -2.47 13.87
C ILE A 296 -0.62 -1.60 14.00
N ARG A 297 -0.75 -0.27 13.86
CA ARG A 297 0.40 0.64 13.98
C ARG A 297 1.09 0.54 15.34
N MET A 298 0.34 0.44 16.43
CA MET A 298 0.95 0.29 17.76
C MET A 298 1.71 -1.03 17.88
N ALA A 299 1.14 -2.12 17.38
CA ALA A 299 1.75 -3.44 17.42
C ALA A 299 2.99 -3.52 16.51
N SER A 300 2.90 -3.04 15.27
CA SER A 300 4.01 -3.04 14.32
C SER A 300 5.18 -2.19 14.79
N ASN A 301 4.93 -0.99 15.33
CA ASN A 301 5.99 -0.16 15.91
C ASN A 301 6.67 -0.85 17.10
N ARG A 302 5.90 -1.59 17.90
CA ARG A 302 6.46 -2.36 19.02
C ARG A 302 7.29 -3.53 18.52
N TRP A 303 6.79 -4.27 17.54
CA TRP A 303 7.48 -5.40 16.93
C TRP A 303 8.83 -4.99 16.34
N GLU A 304 8.88 -3.88 15.58
CA GLU A 304 10.13 -3.36 15.03
C GLU A 304 11.14 -3.03 16.13
N THR A 305 10.70 -2.38 17.21
CA THR A 305 11.56 -2.09 18.36
C THR A 305 12.08 -3.37 19.04
N GLU A 306 11.29 -4.44 19.09
CA GLU A 306 11.69 -5.72 19.68
C GLU A 306 12.70 -6.45 18.81
N ILE A 307 12.55 -6.40 17.49
CA ILE A 307 13.55 -6.95 16.54
C ILE A 307 14.90 -6.28 16.71
N GLU A 308 14.94 -4.96 16.78
CA GLU A 308 16.20 -4.21 16.92
C GLU A 308 16.97 -4.58 18.19
N LYS A 309 16.26 -4.96 19.26
CA LYS A 309 16.83 -5.26 20.58
C LYS A 309 17.10 -6.75 20.81
N ASN A 310 16.55 -7.64 19.98
CA ASN A 310 16.63 -9.08 20.17
C ASN A 310 17.33 -9.74 18.98
N ASN A 311 18.60 -10.13 19.18
CA ASN A 311 19.41 -10.80 18.15
C ASN A 311 18.71 -12.03 17.55
N SER A 312 18.08 -12.86 18.38
CA SER A 312 17.38 -14.06 17.90
C SER A 312 16.24 -13.70 16.96
N MET A 313 15.40 -12.72 17.31
CA MET A 313 14.33 -12.23 16.45
C MET A 313 14.87 -11.62 15.16
N ARG A 314 15.91 -10.78 15.26
CA ARG A 314 16.59 -10.16 14.11
C ARG A 314 17.05 -11.21 13.09
N PHE A 315 17.74 -12.25 13.55
CA PHE A 315 18.19 -13.32 12.66
C PHE A 315 17.04 -14.19 12.13
N GLN A 316 15.99 -14.44 12.92
CA GLN A 316 14.83 -15.20 12.46
C GLN A 316 14.07 -14.47 11.33
N VAL A 317 13.88 -13.15 11.46
CA VAL A 317 13.25 -12.32 10.43
C VAL A 317 14.14 -12.24 9.18
N TYR A 318 15.45 -12.06 9.37
CA TYR A 318 16.41 -12.09 8.27
C TYR A 318 16.37 -13.43 7.51
N LEU A 319 16.43 -14.56 8.22
CA LEU A 319 16.35 -15.90 7.62
C LEU A 319 15.04 -16.10 6.85
N TRP A 320 13.91 -15.67 7.42
CA TRP A 320 12.62 -15.74 6.74
C TRP A 320 12.63 -14.96 5.43
N ARG A 321 13.15 -13.73 5.43
CA ARG A 321 13.30 -12.91 4.23
C ARG A 321 14.17 -13.60 3.18
N ILE A 322 15.35 -14.06 3.55
CA ILE A 322 16.30 -14.69 2.63
C ILE A 322 15.74 -15.98 2.02
N GLU A 323 15.07 -16.83 2.81
CA GLU A 323 14.42 -18.05 2.31
C GLU A 323 13.40 -17.75 1.19
N VAL A 324 12.61 -16.69 1.36
CA VAL A 324 11.63 -16.23 0.37
C VAL A 324 12.31 -15.67 -0.89
N GLN A 325 13.39 -14.90 -0.73
CA GLN A 325 14.15 -14.34 -1.85
C GLN A 325 14.90 -15.43 -2.65
N ILE A 326 15.47 -16.43 -1.97
CA ILE A 326 16.05 -17.62 -2.62
C ILE A 326 15.01 -18.33 -3.48
N SER A 327 13.80 -18.54 -2.93
CA SER A 327 12.70 -19.17 -3.67
C SER A 327 12.34 -18.37 -4.94
N ALA A 328 12.40 -17.04 -4.88
CA ALA A 328 12.16 -16.19 -6.04
C ALA A 328 13.28 -16.29 -7.09
N LEU A 329 14.56 -16.35 -6.66
CA LEU A 329 15.70 -16.59 -7.55
C LEU A 329 15.61 -17.95 -8.25
N GLU A 330 15.28 -19.01 -7.50
CA GLU A 330 15.13 -20.37 -8.04
C GLU A 330 14.01 -20.44 -9.08
N ARG A 331 12.86 -19.80 -8.83
CA ARG A 331 11.77 -19.70 -9.82
C ARG A 331 12.18 -18.98 -11.10
N ALA A 332 13.12 -18.04 -11.03
CA ALA A 332 13.70 -17.37 -12.20
C ALA A 332 14.85 -18.17 -12.85
N GLY A 333 15.13 -19.40 -12.41
CA GLY A 333 16.20 -20.24 -12.96
C GLY A 333 17.60 -19.75 -12.61
N ILE A 334 17.77 -19.10 -11.45
CA ILE A 334 19.06 -18.67 -10.92
C ILE A 334 19.56 -19.73 -9.93
N ASN A 335 20.82 -20.14 -10.05
CA ASN A 335 21.42 -21.12 -9.15
C ASN A 335 21.72 -20.49 -7.78
N THR A 336 21.18 -21.08 -6.71
CA THR A 336 21.28 -20.60 -5.33
C THR A 336 22.04 -21.56 -4.42
N THR A 337 22.70 -22.59 -4.94
CA THR A 337 23.32 -23.66 -4.13
C THR A 337 24.29 -23.13 -3.08
N GLU A 338 25.21 -22.25 -3.46
CA GLU A 338 26.17 -21.63 -2.53
C GLU A 338 25.47 -20.75 -1.48
N LEU A 339 24.50 -19.94 -1.92
CA LEU A 339 23.72 -19.07 -1.04
C LEU A 339 22.94 -19.88 0.02
N LYS A 340 22.38 -21.03 -0.37
CA LYS A 340 21.71 -21.95 0.55
C LYS A 340 22.68 -22.58 1.55
N GLY A 341 23.90 -22.92 1.13
CA GLY A 341 24.94 -23.39 2.04
C GLY A 341 25.21 -22.38 3.16
N LEU A 342 25.41 -21.11 2.81
CA LEU A 342 25.60 -20.03 3.79
C LEU A 342 24.39 -19.85 4.72
N VAL A 343 23.16 -20.02 4.20
CA VAL A 343 21.93 -19.94 5.01
C VAL A 343 21.84 -21.07 6.04
N GLU A 344 22.25 -22.30 5.69
CA GLU A 344 22.28 -23.42 6.63
C GLU A 344 23.35 -23.25 7.72
N GLU A 345 24.52 -22.70 7.36
CA GLU A 345 25.52 -22.27 8.33
C GLU A 345 24.96 -21.20 9.29
N LEU A 346 24.24 -20.21 8.76
CA LEU A 346 23.62 -19.16 9.57
C LEU A 346 22.57 -19.74 10.53
N LYS A 347 21.71 -20.64 10.07
CA LYS A 347 20.73 -21.34 10.92
C LYS A 347 21.41 -22.07 12.07
N THR A 348 22.55 -22.70 11.81
CA THR A 348 23.33 -23.42 12.82
C THR A 348 23.92 -22.45 13.85
N ALA A 349 24.57 -21.37 13.41
CA ALA A 349 25.11 -20.35 14.31
C ALA A 349 24.02 -19.72 15.20
N VAL A 350 22.87 -19.38 14.62
CA VAL A 350 21.71 -18.82 15.36
C VAL A 350 21.17 -19.81 16.38
N LYS A 351 21.10 -21.10 16.04
CA LYS A 351 20.66 -22.16 16.96
C LYS A 351 21.62 -22.32 18.15
N ASN A 352 22.92 -22.15 17.93
CA ASN A 352 23.94 -22.26 18.96
C ASN A 352 24.09 -20.97 19.81
N GLY A 353 23.52 -19.85 19.35
CA GLY A 353 23.68 -18.54 20.01
C GLY A 353 24.97 -17.81 19.63
N ASP A 354 25.68 -18.27 18.60
CA ASP A 354 26.95 -17.73 18.12
C ASP A 354 26.71 -16.46 17.27
N TYR A 355 26.23 -15.39 17.90
CA TYR A 355 25.73 -14.21 17.18
C TYR A 355 26.81 -13.44 16.39
N ASP A 356 28.06 -13.45 16.83
CA ASP A 356 29.18 -12.84 16.09
C ASP A 356 29.46 -13.57 14.76
N VAL A 357 29.38 -14.90 14.79
CA VAL A 357 29.49 -15.75 13.60
C VAL A 357 28.27 -15.54 12.70
N ALA A 358 27.08 -15.47 13.29
CA ALA A 358 25.84 -15.21 12.57
C ALA A 358 25.86 -13.85 11.85
N ASP A 359 26.41 -12.79 12.46
CA ASP A 359 26.54 -11.48 11.82
C ASP A 359 27.52 -11.52 10.63
N THR A 360 28.62 -12.25 10.76
CA THR A 360 29.57 -12.48 9.66
C THR A 360 28.90 -13.24 8.50
N LEU A 361 28.13 -14.28 8.79
CA LEU A 361 27.38 -15.05 7.80
C LEU A 361 26.28 -14.21 7.15
N MET A 362 25.57 -13.40 7.91
CA MET A 362 24.56 -12.46 7.41
C MET A 362 25.16 -11.53 6.35
N TRP A 363 26.34 -10.95 6.60
CA TRP A 363 27.04 -10.11 5.63
C TRP A 363 27.40 -10.88 4.34
N LYS A 364 27.95 -12.10 4.46
CA LYS A 364 28.27 -12.95 3.30
C LYS A 364 27.03 -13.28 2.46
N ILE A 365 25.91 -13.61 3.12
CA ILE A 365 24.63 -13.90 2.47
C ILE A 365 24.12 -12.66 1.72
N ARG A 366 24.18 -11.47 2.32
CA ARG A 366 23.76 -10.21 1.64
C ARG A 366 24.56 -9.97 0.36
N TYR A 367 25.88 -10.11 0.44
CA TYR A 367 26.76 -9.94 -0.72
C TYR A 367 26.44 -10.95 -1.83
N LYS A 368 26.30 -12.23 -1.46
CA LYS A 368 25.99 -13.29 -2.43
C LYS A 368 24.60 -13.11 -3.04
N LEU A 369 23.61 -12.71 -2.25
CA LEU A 369 22.27 -12.40 -2.74
C LEU A 369 22.29 -11.26 -3.76
N LEU A 370 22.97 -10.16 -3.45
CA LEU A 370 23.12 -9.01 -4.34
C LEU A 370 23.82 -9.41 -5.65
N GLU A 371 24.89 -10.20 -5.57
CA GLU A 371 25.59 -10.75 -6.74
C GLU A 371 24.63 -11.53 -7.65
N LEU A 372 23.93 -12.53 -7.09
CA LEU A 372 22.99 -13.38 -7.83
C LEU A 372 21.84 -12.58 -8.43
N TYR A 373 21.29 -11.63 -7.67
CA TYR A 373 20.19 -10.79 -8.15
C TYR A 373 20.65 -9.88 -9.29
N THR A 374 21.83 -9.27 -9.19
CA THR A 374 22.34 -8.34 -10.20
C THR A 374 22.70 -9.07 -11.50
N GLN A 375 23.41 -10.20 -11.41
CA GLN A 375 23.79 -11.00 -12.58
C GLN A 375 22.58 -11.69 -13.23
N GLY A 376 21.59 -12.08 -12.42
CA GLY A 376 20.38 -12.78 -12.86
C GLY A 376 19.19 -11.87 -13.17
N ARG A 377 19.30 -10.54 -13.00
CA ARG A 377 18.15 -9.61 -13.08
C ARG A 377 17.36 -9.73 -14.39
N TRP A 378 18.03 -9.98 -15.51
CA TRP A 378 17.40 -10.14 -16.82
C TRP A 378 16.48 -11.38 -16.91
N LYS A 379 16.77 -12.45 -16.15
CA LYS A 379 15.94 -13.66 -16.11
C LYS A 379 14.57 -13.42 -15.51
N PHE A 380 14.44 -12.42 -14.65
CA PHE A 380 13.16 -11.98 -14.10
C PHE A 380 12.29 -11.26 -15.14
N LYS A 381 12.90 -10.57 -16.11
CA LYS A 381 12.19 -9.82 -17.17
C LYS A 381 11.62 -10.74 -18.27
N GLY A 382 12.17 -11.94 -18.43
CA GLY A 382 11.76 -12.91 -19.46
C GLY A 382 10.61 -13.85 -19.08
N ILE A 383 10.09 -13.76 -17.85
CA ILE A 383 8.91 -14.54 -17.43
C ILE A 383 7.67 -13.84 -18.01
N GLU A 384 7.09 -14.38 -19.09
CA GLU A 384 5.77 -13.95 -19.57
C GLU A 384 4.76 -14.04 -18.42
N ARG A 385 4.20 -12.89 -18.03
CA ARG A 385 3.16 -12.82 -17.01
C ARG A 385 1.82 -12.83 -17.71
N LEU A 386 1.15 -13.98 -17.70
CA LEU A 386 -0.25 -14.04 -18.07
C LEU A 386 -1.04 -13.05 -17.20
N PRO A 387 -1.93 -12.23 -17.78
CA PRO A 387 -2.83 -11.40 -16.99
C PRO A 387 -3.64 -12.33 -16.08
N VAL A 388 -3.56 -12.10 -14.77
CA VAL A 388 -4.45 -12.76 -13.80
C VAL A 388 -5.87 -12.35 -14.20
N GLY A 389 -6.65 -13.33 -14.64
CA GLY A 389 -7.92 -13.13 -15.31
C GLY A 389 -8.89 -12.26 -14.51
N ARG A 390 -9.58 -11.36 -15.19
CA ARG A 390 -10.81 -10.74 -14.68
C ARG A 390 -11.83 -11.86 -14.45
N GLY A 391 -11.98 -12.28 -13.20
CA GLY A 391 -13.14 -13.03 -12.75
C GLY A 391 -14.34 -12.08 -12.66
N HIS A 392 -15.18 -12.14 -13.69
CA HIS A 392 -16.56 -11.62 -13.75
C HIS A 392 -16.76 -10.10 -13.88
N GLU A 393 -16.49 -9.59 -15.09
CA GLU A 393 -17.38 -8.60 -15.70
C GLU A 393 -18.40 -9.34 -16.58
N HIS A 394 -19.69 -9.08 -16.35
CA HIS A 394 -20.85 -9.10 -17.28
C HIS A 394 -22.13 -9.63 -16.60
N PRO A 395 -23.31 -9.09 -16.93
CA PRO A 395 -23.74 -7.69 -16.97
C PRO A 395 -24.38 -7.23 -15.64
#